data_AF-A0A3D1J6I0-F1
#
_entry.id   AF-A0A3D1J6I0-F1
#
_cell.length_a   1.000
_cell.length_b   1.000
_cell.length_c   1.000
_cell.angle_alpha   90.00
_cell.angle_beta   90.00
_cell.angle_gamma   90.00
#
_symmetry.space_group_name_H-M   'P 1'
#
loop_
_entity.id
_entity.type
_entity.pdbx_description
1 polymer ?
#
loop_
_entity_poly.entity_id
_entity_poly.type
_entity_poly.pdbx_seq_one_letter_code
_entity_poly.pdbx_strand_id
1 'polypeptide(L)'
;MGNSCCNHCGERLRGWQLIPVISFLFLKGKCYYCHAKIGWVHPILECLMGILFCSTAFFLQLSTETIVGLTLVSLLFTISISDALYRIIPNKVLVCFLIIGMIERLFIPQTTYWW
;
A
#
# COMPACT_ATOMS: atom_id res chain seq x y z
N MET A 1 -19.74 10.83 10.23
CA MET A 1 -18.74 9.88 10.76
C MET A 1 -17.45 10.04 9.98
N GLY A 2 -16.52 10.83 10.47
CA GLY A 2 -15.29 11.11 9.74
C GLY A 2 -14.22 11.68 10.65
N ASN A 3 -12.98 11.40 10.25
CA ASN A 3 -11.76 12.13 10.55
C ASN A 3 -11.07 11.80 11.88
N SER A 4 -10.05 10.95 11.77
CA SER A 4 -8.74 11.19 12.38
C SER A 4 -8.72 11.44 13.90
N CYS A 5 -9.62 10.83 14.67
CA CYS A 5 -9.61 10.94 16.13
C CYS A 5 -9.19 9.59 16.72
N CYS A 6 -8.26 9.60 17.66
CA CYS A 6 -7.91 8.41 18.42
C CYS A 6 -9.10 8.03 19.33
N ASN A 7 -9.61 6.80 19.22
CA ASN A 7 -10.77 6.30 19.99
C ASN A 7 -10.60 6.37 21.52
N HIS A 8 -9.38 6.60 22.01
CA HIS A 8 -9.07 6.59 23.44
C HIS A 8 -8.85 7.98 24.07
N CYS A 9 -8.50 8.99 23.27
CA CYS A 9 -8.22 10.35 23.74
C CYS A 9 -8.93 11.47 22.97
N GLY A 10 -9.58 11.17 21.84
CA GLY A 10 -10.35 12.16 21.08
C GLY A 10 -9.51 13.21 20.33
N GLU A 11 -8.19 13.20 20.50
CA GLU A 11 -7.29 14.16 19.86
C GLU A 11 -7.16 13.89 18.35
N ARG A 12 -7.11 14.98 17.58
CA ARG A 12 -7.03 14.97 16.11
C ARG A 12 -5.61 14.57 15.66
N LEU A 13 -5.46 13.39 15.06
CA LEU A 13 -4.19 12.95 14.47
C LEU A 13 -3.83 13.88 13.30
N ARG A 14 -2.61 14.46 13.33
CA ARG A 14 -2.09 15.30 12.24
C ARG A 14 -1.88 14.44 10.98
N GLY A 15 -1.91 15.04 9.79
CA GLY A 15 -1.72 14.37 8.49
C GLY A 15 -0.52 13.41 8.43
N TRP A 16 0.59 13.76 9.08
CA TRP A 16 1.80 12.94 9.18
C TRP A 16 1.63 11.68 10.07
N GLN A 17 0.62 11.63 10.94
CA GLN A 17 0.26 10.48 11.76
C GLN A 17 -0.71 9.52 11.06
N LEU A 18 -1.23 9.88 9.88
CA LEU A 18 -1.96 8.93 9.03
C LEU A 18 -1.03 7.95 8.31
N ILE A 19 0.28 8.21 8.29
CA ILE A 19 1.29 7.32 7.72
C ILE A 19 1.72 6.34 8.83
N PRO A 20 1.21 5.09 8.83
CA PRO A 20 1.29 4.22 10.00
C PRO A 20 2.72 3.84 10.36
N VAL A 21 3.61 3.66 9.38
CA VAL A 21 5.00 3.22 9.61
C VAL A 21 5.86 4.29 10.26
N ILE A 22 5.82 5.52 9.74
CA ILE A 22 6.67 6.61 10.23
C ILE A 22 6.28 6.94 11.68
N SER A 23 4.97 6.98 11.98
CA SER A 23 4.50 7.15 13.35
C SER A 23 4.77 5.93 14.24
N PHE A 24 4.65 4.69 13.74
CA PHE A 24 4.93 3.52 14.57
C PHE A 24 6.41 3.39 14.94
N LEU A 25 7.33 3.72 14.01
CA LEU A 25 8.78 3.67 14.23
C LEU A 25 9.23 4.76 15.22
N PHE A 26 8.69 5.98 15.11
CA PHE A 26 8.98 7.07 16.04
C PHE A 26 8.27 6.94 17.40
N LEU A 27 7.04 6.43 17.42
CA LEU A 27 6.23 6.35 18.65
C LEU A 27 6.25 4.95 19.31
N LYS A 28 7.06 3.99 18.80
CA LYS A 28 7.19 2.61 19.31
C LYS A 28 5.83 1.89 19.51
N GLY A 29 4.91 2.08 18.58
CA GLY A 29 3.58 1.44 18.62
C GLY A 29 2.64 1.94 19.72
N LYS A 30 2.88 3.13 20.26
CA LYS A 30 2.03 3.80 21.23
C LYS A 30 1.49 5.11 20.67
N CYS A 31 0.27 5.50 20.99
CA CYS A 31 -0.20 6.84 20.68
C CYS A 31 0.64 7.90 21.43
N TYR A 32 0.97 9.02 20.78
CA TYR A 32 1.84 10.07 21.35
C TYR A 32 1.24 10.70 22.62
N TYR A 33 -0.09 10.81 22.67
CA TYR A 33 -0.80 11.47 23.77
C TYR A 33 -1.34 10.50 24.83
N CYS A 34 -1.86 9.33 24.43
CA CYS A 34 -2.52 8.41 25.37
C CYS A 34 -1.78 7.07 25.57
N HIS A 35 -0.65 6.85 24.89
CA HIS A 35 0.13 5.61 24.93
C HIS A 35 -0.62 4.31 24.59
N ALA A 36 -1.86 4.39 24.07
CA ALA A 36 -2.62 3.22 23.66
C ALA A 36 -1.90 2.44 22.54
N LYS A 37 -1.95 1.10 22.62
CA LYS A 37 -1.33 0.20 21.63
C LYS A 37 -2.03 0.35 20.28
N ILE A 38 -1.28 0.73 19.26
CA ILE A 38 -1.74 0.73 17.87
C ILE A 38 -1.55 -0.68 17.30
N GLY A 39 -2.55 -1.24 16.63
CA GLY A 39 -2.52 -2.60 16.09
C GLY A 39 -1.36 -2.82 15.12
N TRP A 40 -0.66 -3.96 15.26
CA TRP A 40 0.56 -4.30 14.51
C TRP A 40 0.31 -4.64 13.03
N VAL A 41 -0.94 -4.75 12.60
CA VAL A 41 -1.29 -5.15 11.23
C VAL A 41 -0.80 -4.12 10.21
N HIS A 42 -1.02 -2.83 10.44
CA HIS A 42 -0.62 -1.76 9.51
C HIS A 42 0.89 -1.67 9.24
N PRO A 43 1.79 -1.67 10.25
CA PRO A 43 3.23 -1.61 9.97
C PRO A 43 3.76 -2.84 9.24
N ILE A 44 3.16 -4.02 9.47
CA ILE A 44 3.54 -5.25 8.74
C ILE A 44 3.18 -5.13 7.26
N LEU A 45 1.98 -4.64 6.95
CA LEU A 45 1.53 -4.47 5.57
C LEU A 45 2.42 -3.53 4.76
N GLU A 46 2.84 -2.43 5.37
CA GLU A 46 3.72 -1.47 4.71
C GLU A 46 5.15 -2.01 4.52
N CYS A 47 5.68 -2.76 5.49
CA CYS A 47 6.95 -3.47 5.31
C CYS A 47 6.87 -4.47 4.15
N LEU A 48 5.79 -5.25 4.07
CA LEU A 48 5.56 -6.19 2.97
C LEU A 48 5.48 -5.47 1.62
N MET A 49 4.79 -4.33 1.56
CA MET A 49 4.74 -3.49 0.35
C MET A 49 6.11 -2.98 -0.06
N GLY A 50 6.89 -2.46 0.91
CA GLY A 50 8.26 -2.00 0.65
C GLY A 50 9.15 -3.12 0.12
N ILE A 51 9.05 -4.33 0.68
CA ILE A 51 9.80 -5.50 0.22
C ILE A 51 9.38 -5.87 -1.21
N LEU A 52 8.07 -5.95 -1.49
CA LEU A 52 7.56 -6.27 -2.81
C LEU A 52 8.05 -5.25 -3.87
N PHE A 53 7.98 -3.96 -3.56
CA PHE A 53 8.45 -2.90 -4.46
C PHE A 53 9.96 -2.99 -4.71
N CYS A 54 10.76 -3.20 -3.66
CA CYS A 54 12.19 -3.40 -3.79
C CYS A 54 12.51 -4.65 -4.65
N SER A 55 11.81 -5.75 -4.45
CA SER A 55 11.97 -6.96 -5.26
C SER A 55 11.63 -6.70 -6.72
N THR A 56 10.51 -6.05 -7.02
CA THR A 56 10.11 -5.69 -8.39
C THR A 56 11.16 -4.82 -9.07
N ALA A 57 11.64 -3.77 -8.40
CA ALA A 57 12.69 -2.91 -8.93
C ALA A 57 14.00 -3.67 -9.19
N PHE A 58 14.35 -4.63 -8.33
CA PHE A 58 15.54 -5.46 -8.48
C PHE A 58 15.44 -6.43 -9.66
N PHE A 59 14.30 -7.12 -9.83
CA PHE A 59 14.11 -8.08 -10.93
C PHE A 59 13.98 -7.42 -12.30
N LEU A 60 13.34 -6.24 -12.38
CA LEU A 60 13.10 -5.52 -13.64
C LEU A 60 14.21 -4.51 -13.98
N GLN A 61 15.29 -4.49 -13.20
CA GLN A 61 16.48 -3.67 -13.42
C GLN A 61 16.18 -2.18 -13.71
N LEU A 62 15.16 -1.61 -13.06
CA LEU A 62 14.73 -0.21 -13.27
C LEU A 62 14.39 0.13 -14.75
N SER A 63 14.00 -0.85 -15.55
CA SER A 63 13.48 -0.62 -16.91
C SER A 63 12.11 0.08 -16.89
N THR A 64 11.63 0.56 -18.04
CA THR A 64 10.27 1.13 -18.19
C THR A 64 9.17 0.16 -17.78
N GLU A 65 9.40 -1.14 -17.95
CA GLU A 65 8.51 -2.22 -17.50
C GLU A 65 8.35 -2.28 -15.97
N THR A 66 9.29 -1.69 -15.21
CA THR A 66 9.22 -1.63 -13.74
C THR A 66 7.99 -0.87 -13.26
N ILE A 67 7.57 0.16 -13.98
CA ILE A 67 6.41 0.98 -13.64
C ILE A 67 5.14 0.12 -13.71
N VAL A 68 4.98 -0.64 -14.80
CA VAL A 68 3.88 -1.61 -14.99
C VAL A 68 3.92 -2.72 -13.94
N GLY A 69 5.12 -3.19 -13.61
CA GLY A 69 5.31 -4.18 -12.54
C GLY A 69 4.87 -3.65 -11.18
N LEU A 70 5.21 -2.40 -10.86
CA LEU A 70 4.84 -1.75 -9.59
C LEU A 70 3.33 -1.53 -9.48
N THR A 71 2.67 -1.08 -10.54
CA THR A 71 1.20 -0.92 -10.55
C THR A 71 0.50 -2.25 -10.37
N LEU A 72 0.97 -3.31 -11.06
CA LEU A 72 0.41 -4.66 -10.91
C LEU A 72 0.61 -5.22 -9.50
N VAL A 73 1.81 -5.08 -8.93
CA VAL A 73 2.12 -5.53 -7.56
C VAL A 73 1.27 -4.78 -6.54
N SER A 74 1.10 -3.47 -6.69
CA SER A 74 0.24 -2.65 -5.82
C SER A 74 -1.22 -3.10 -5.85
N LEU A 75 -1.74 -3.41 -7.05
CA LEU A 75 -3.08 -3.96 -7.21
C LEU A 75 -3.22 -5.32 -6.52
N LEU A 76 -2.32 -6.27 -6.82
CA LEU A 76 -2.36 -7.62 -6.27
C LEU A 76 -2.25 -7.62 -4.76
N PHE A 77 -1.37 -6.78 -4.21
CA PHE A 77 -1.26 -6.62 -2.76
C PHE A 77 -2.55 -6.07 -2.17
N THR A 78 -3.12 -5.01 -2.74
CA THR A 78 -4.37 -4.40 -2.24
C THR A 78 -5.52 -5.41 -2.23
N ILE A 79 -5.66 -6.21 -3.31
CA ILE A 79 -6.67 -7.27 -3.39
C ILE A 79 -6.39 -8.35 -2.35
N SER A 80 -5.15 -8.81 -2.22
CA SER A 80 -4.76 -9.87 -1.26
C SER A 80 -5.07 -9.47 0.19
N ILE A 81 -4.79 -8.21 0.55
CA ILE A 81 -5.10 -7.69 1.88
C ILE A 81 -6.60 -7.51 2.09
N SER A 82 -7.31 -6.99 1.09
CA SER A 82 -8.77 -6.85 1.17
C SER A 82 -9.46 -8.20 1.31
N ASP A 83 -9.00 -9.22 0.58
CA ASP A 83 -9.48 -10.60 0.68
C ASP A 83 -9.20 -11.20 2.07
N ALA A 84 -7.94 -11.10 2.54
CA ALA A 84 -7.54 -11.65 3.82
C ALA A 84 -8.27 -11.02 5.02
N LEU A 85 -8.53 -9.71 5.00
CA LEU A 85 -9.17 -8.99 6.10
C LEU A 85 -10.70 -8.99 6.02
N TYR A 86 -11.25 -8.76 4.83
CA TYR A 86 -12.67 -8.45 4.64
C TYR A 86 -13.41 -9.49 3.79
N ARG A 87 -12.70 -10.43 3.12
CA ARG A 87 -13.28 -11.40 2.16
C ARG A 87 -14.16 -10.74 1.09
N ILE A 88 -13.84 -9.49 0.74
CA ILE A 88 -14.56 -8.69 -0.25
C ILE A 88 -13.55 -8.21 -1.27
N ILE A 89 -13.88 -8.39 -2.56
CA ILE A 89 -13.09 -7.91 -3.68
C ILE A 89 -13.53 -6.47 -4.01
N PRO A 90 -12.65 -5.47 -3.85
CA PRO A 90 -13.00 -4.08 -4.10
C PRO A 90 -13.03 -3.79 -5.61
N ASN A 91 -14.16 -4.09 -6.26
CA ASN A 91 -14.33 -3.94 -7.71
C ASN A 91 -13.98 -2.53 -8.24
N LYS A 92 -14.21 -1.48 -7.45
CA LYS A 92 -13.82 -0.10 -7.83
C LYS A 92 -12.30 0.05 -7.99
N VAL A 93 -11.53 -0.54 -7.09
CA VAL A 93 -10.06 -0.51 -7.13
C VAL A 93 -9.58 -1.31 -8.34
N LEU A 94 -10.16 -2.49 -8.56
CA LEU A 94 -9.85 -3.33 -9.72
C LEU A 94 -10.04 -2.58 -11.04
N VAL A 95 -11.19 -1.92 -11.22
CA VAL A 95 -11.49 -1.15 -12.45
C VAL A 95 -10.53 0.04 -12.59
N CYS A 96 -10.23 0.78 -11.52
CA CYS A 96 -9.27 1.89 -11.58
C CYS A 96 -7.88 1.42 -12.06
N PHE A 97 -7.35 0.36 -11.46
CA PHE A 97 -6.03 -0.17 -11.86
C PHE A 97 -6.04 -0.80 -13.26
N LEU A 98 -7.17 -1.36 -13.69
CA LEU A 98 -7.30 -1.87 -15.06
C LEU A 98 -7.16 -0.73 -16.08
N ILE A 99 -7.82 0.42 -15.85
CA ILE A 99 -7.69 1.60 -16.71
C ILE A 99 -6.24 2.10 -16.72
N ILE A 100 -5.61 2.19 -15.56
CA ILE A 100 -4.19 2.60 -15.44
C ILE A 100 -3.29 1.64 -16.22
N GLY A 101 -3.42 0.34 -16.01
CA GLY A 101 -2.61 -0.67 -16.70
C GLY A 101 -2.84 -0.68 -18.21
N MET A 102 -4.06 -0.43 -18.69
CA MET A 102 -4.33 -0.27 -20.12
C MET A 102 -3.62 0.94 -20.71
N ILE A 103 -3.62 2.06 -20.00
CA ILE A 103 -2.90 3.28 -20.42
C ILE A 103 -1.40 2.98 -20.44
N GLU A 104 -0.84 2.44 -19.36
CA GLU A 104 0.57 2.09 -19.26
C GLU A 104 1.01 1.18 -20.40
N ARG A 105 0.16 0.20 -20.76
CA ARG A 105 0.45 -0.74 -21.84
C ARG A 105 0.36 -0.14 -23.25
N LEU A 106 -0.42 0.92 -23.43
CA LEU A 106 -0.45 1.66 -24.69
C LEU A 106 0.88 2.41 -24.92
N PHE A 107 1.48 2.93 -23.85
CA PHE A 107 2.73 3.70 -23.91
C PHE A 107 3.99 2.83 -23.80
N ILE A 108 3.92 1.71 -23.08
CA ILE A 108 5.03 0.78 -22.85
C ILE A 108 4.68 -0.51 -23.60
N PRO A 109 5.01 -0.60 -24.90
CA PRO A 109 4.85 -1.84 -25.64
C PRO A 109 5.72 -2.91 -25.00
N GLN A 110 5.21 -4.13 -24.89
CA GLN A 110 5.89 -5.17 -24.14
C GLN A 110 7.22 -5.53 -24.80
N THR A 111 8.31 -5.12 -24.16
CA THR A 111 9.66 -5.36 -24.65
C THR A 111 10.24 -6.67 -24.13
N THR A 112 9.64 -7.23 -23.06
CA THR A 112 10.05 -8.53 -22.50
C THR A 112 9.21 -9.66 -23.08
N TYR A 113 9.76 -10.26 -24.13
CA TYR A 113 9.36 -11.56 -24.67
C TYR A 113 9.67 -12.62 -23.59
N TRP A 114 8.67 -13.08 -22.86
CA TRP A 114 8.79 -14.33 -22.08
C TRP A 114 8.42 -15.53 -22.96
N TRP A 115 9.05 -15.58 -24.15
CA TRP A 115 9.28 -16.73 -25.04
C TRP A 115 10.59 -16.47 -25.80
#